data_AF-X0JW07-F1
#
_entry.id   AF-X0JW07-F1
#
_cell.length_a   1.000
_cell.length_b   1.000
_cell.length_c   1.000
_cell.angle_alpha   90.00
_cell.angle_beta   90.00
_cell.angle_gamma   90.00
#
_symmetry.space_group_name_H-M   'P 1'
#
loop_
_entity.id
_entity.type
_entity.pdbx_description
1 polymer ?
#
loop_
_entity_poly.entity_id
_entity_poly.type
_entity_poly.pdbx_seq_one_letter_code
_entity_poly.pdbx_strand_id
1 'polypeptide(L)'
;MPLRTKTEIATELDSLRYEIDKVETDIEKVGWEIQEVMAKRMAAESIMSGSFEQDQKDMAQQQHQEFCTQLVDLCQKQDYRNREMQDLKRRETRLSRQWQSAN
;
A
#
# COMPACT_ATOMS: atom_id res chain seq x y z
N MET A 1 2.24 -36.51 -4.40
CA MET A 1 2.76 -35.53 -3.41
C MET A 1 2.41 -36.03 -2.03
N PRO A 2 3.35 -36.05 -1.07
CA PRO A 2 3.04 -36.43 0.31
C PRO A 2 2.00 -35.45 0.88
N LEU A 3 1.02 -35.99 1.62
CA LEU A 3 0.03 -35.20 2.34
C LEU A 3 0.76 -34.41 3.43
N ARG A 4 0.58 -33.08 3.43
CA ARG A 4 1.08 -32.22 4.50
C ARG A 4 0.35 -32.56 5.80
N THR A 5 1.10 -32.59 6.89
CA THR A 5 0.55 -32.80 8.23
C THR A 5 -0.21 -31.56 8.70
N LYS A 6 -1.19 -31.76 9.58
CA LYS A 6 -1.99 -30.67 10.17
C LYS A 6 -1.13 -29.61 10.87
N THR A 7 -0.02 -30.02 11.48
CA THR A 7 0.95 -29.14 12.13
C THR A 7 1.72 -28.28 11.12
N GLU A 8 2.18 -28.85 10.01
CA GLU A 8 2.85 -28.08 8.94
C GLU A 8 1.91 -27.03 8.33
N ILE A 9 0.63 -27.38 8.13
CA ILE A 9 -0.37 -26.42 7.63
C ILE A 9 -0.63 -25.31 8.65
N ALA A 10 -0.67 -25.62 9.95
CA ALA A 10 -0.84 -24.63 11.00
C ALA A 10 0.33 -23.64 11.05
N THR A 11 1.57 -24.12 10.98
CA THR A 11 2.76 -23.25 10.94
C THR A 11 2.78 -22.33 9.71
N GLU A 12 2.39 -22.83 8.53
CA GLU A 12 2.28 -21.97 7.35
C GLU A 12 1.15 -20.94 7.46
N LEU A 13 0.03 -21.29 8.09
CA LEU A 13 -1.05 -20.33 8.38
C LEU A 13 -0.58 -19.21 9.32
N ASP A 14 0.16 -19.53 10.37
CA ASP A 14 0.69 -18.53 11.29
C ASP A 14 1.71 -17.61 10.60
N SER A 15 2.59 -18.17 9.74
CA SER A 15 3.50 -17.37 8.92
C SER A 15 2.75 -16.44 7.96
N LEU A 16 1.68 -16.93 7.32
CA LEU A 16 0.88 -16.12 6.40
C LEU A 16 0.13 -14.99 7.11
N ARG A 17 -0.36 -15.23 8.32
CA ARG A 17 -1.00 -14.18 9.12
C ARG A 17 -0.02 -13.07 9.46
N TYR A 18 1.20 -13.43 9.85
CA TYR A 18 2.26 -12.44 10.09
C TYR A 18 2.59 -11.64 8.82
N GLU A 19 2.66 -12.28 7.65
CA GLU A 19 2.86 -11.60 6.37
C GLU A 19 1.70 -10.66 6.02
N ILE A 20 0.45 -11.10 6.27
CA ILE A 20 -0.75 -10.28 6.09
C ILE A 20 -0.66 -9.04 6.98
N ASP A 21 -0.45 -9.19 8.29
CA ASP A 21 -0.38 -8.06 9.23
C ASP A 21 0.68 -7.02 8.80
N LYS A 22 1.82 -7.51 8.32
CA LYS A 22 2.90 -6.65 7.81
C LYS A 22 2.46 -5.88 6.55
N VAL A 23 1.82 -6.55 5.59
CA VAL A 23 1.34 -5.89 4.37
C VAL A 23 0.20 -4.92 4.67
N GLU A 24 -0.68 -5.23 5.62
CA GLU A 24 -1.73 -4.29 6.08
C GLU A 24 -1.10 -3.02 6.66
N THR A 25 -0.09 -3.16 7.52
CA THR A 25 0.67 -2.02 8.07
C THR A 25 1.35 -1.19 6.95
N ASP A 26 1.95 -1.85 5.96
CA ASP A 26 2.59 -1.18 4.82
C ASP A 26 1.55 -0.42 3.97
N ILE A 27 0.37 -0.98 3.74
CA ILE A 27 -0.73 -0.32 3.01
C ILE A 27 -1.20 0.92 3.74
N GLU A 28 -1.41 0.84 5.07
CA GLU A 28 -1.81 1.97 5.90
C GLU A 28 -0.76 3.08 5.85
N LYS A 29 0.52 2.73 6.00
CA LYS A 29 1.62 3.68 5.92
C LYS A 29 1.66 4.40 4.57
N VAL A 30 1.55 3.67 3.46
CA VAL A 30 1.50 4.29 2.13
C VAL A 30 0.25 5.17 1.98
N GLY A 31 -0.89 4.77 2.57
CA GLY A 31 -2.09 5.59 2.61
C GLY A 31 -1.87 6.94 3.29
N TRP A 32 -1.16 6.96 4.43
CA TRP A 32 -0.77 8.20 5.11
C TRP A 32 0.18 9.06 4.27
N GLU A 33 1.19 8.44 3.64
CA GLU A 33 2.13 9.14 2.74
C GLU A 33 1.39 9.81 1.57
N ILE A 34 0.41 9.12 0.96
CA ILE A 34 -0.43 9.69 -0.11
C ILE A 34 -1.19 10.92 0.39
N GLN A 35 -1.84 10.84 1.55
CA GLN A 35 -2.60 11.95 2.10
C GLN A 35 -1.71 13.18 2.38
N GLU A 36 -0.51 12.95 2.92
CA GLU A 36 0.45 14.03 3.18
C GLU A 36 0.89 14.71 1.88
N VAL A 37 1.26 13.94 0.85
CA VAL A 37 1.68 14.51 -0.44
C VAL A 37 0.52 15.21 -1.14
N MET A 38 -0.70 14.68 -1.06
CA MET A 38 -1.90 15.36 -1.57
C MET A 38 -2.12 16.73 -0.91
N ALA A 39 -1.93 16.83 0.41
CA ALA A 39 -2.05 18.10 1.12
C ALA A 39 -0.99 19.11 0.65
N LYS A 40 0.26 18.68 0.47
CA LYS A 40 1.33 19.53 -0.08
C LYS A 40 1.04 19.98 -1.51
N ARG A 41 0.52 19.08 -2.36
CA ARG A 41 0.09 19.42 -3.73
C ARG A 41 -0.98 20.51 -3.73
N MET A 42 -2.01 20.39 -2.89
CA MET A 42 -3.07 21.38 -2.77
C MET A 42 -2.56 22.74 -2.27
N ALA A 43 -1.58 22.73 -1.35
CA ALA A 43 -0.93 23.96 -0.90
C ALA A 43 -0.17 24.65 -2.05
N ALA A 44 0.59 23.90 -2.84
CA ALA A 44 1.27 24.43 -4.02
C ALA A 44 0.28 24.98 -5.07
N GLU A 45 -0.81 24.26 -5.34
CA GLU A 45 -1.89 24.69 -6.24
C GLU A 45 -2.55 26.01 -5.79
N SER A 46 -2.70 26.18 -4.48
CA SER A 46 -3.21 27.43 -3.89
C SER A 46 -2.27 28.61 -4.09
N ILE A 47 -0.95 28.39 -4.03
CA ILE A 47 0.05 29.44 -4.31
C ILE A 47 0.02 29.82 -5.80
N MET A 48 -0.04 28.84 -6.69
CA MET A 48 -0.09 29.06 -8.14
C MET A 48 -1.30 29.93 -8.56
N SER A 49 -2.47 29.65 -7.98
CA SER A 49 -3.73 30.35 -8.29
C SER A 49 -3.94 31.65 -7.51
N GLY A 50 -3.19 31.87 -6.43
CA GLY A 50 -3.33 33.03 -5.55
C GLY A 50 -2.65 34.30 -6.06
N SER A 51 -2.69 35.34 -5.23
CA SER A 51 -2.06 36.65 -5.50
C SER A 51 -0.60 36.70 -5.02
N PHE A 52 0.19 35.69 -5.38
CA PHE A 52 1.62 35.62 -5.07
C PHE A 52 2.48 36.19 -6.21
N GLU A 53 3.73 36.51 -5.91
CA GLU A 53 4.71 36.96 -6.92
C GLU A 53 5.00 35.85 -7.94
N GLN A 54 5.42 36.24 -9.15
CA GLN A 54 5.63 35.27 -10.23
C GLN A 54 6.67 34.21 -9.86
N ASP A 55 7.78 34.60 -9.24
CA ASP A 55 8.83 33.67 -8.79
C ASP A 55 8.29 32.63 -7.79
N GLN A 56 7.37 33.04 -6.91
CA GLN A 56 6.73 32.13 -5.95
C GLN A 56 5.78 31.15 -6.66
N LYS A 57 5.06 31.62 -7.68
CA LYS A 57 4.20 30.77 -8.50
C LYS A 57 5.00 29.76 -9.32
N ASP A 58 6.14 30.17 -9.87
CA ASP A 58 7.03 29.31 -10.64
C ASP A 58 7.62 28.21 -9.76
N MET A 59 8.08 28.54 -8.55
CA MET A 59 8.50 27.54 -7.56
C MET A 59 7.36 26.59 -7.17
N ALA A 60 6.17 27.12 -6.91
CA ALA A 60 5.00 26.30 -6.56
C ALA A 60 4.59 25.37 -7.71
N GLN A 61 4.74 25.80 -8.97
CA GLN A 61 4.49 24.96 -10.13
C GLN A 61 5.49 23.79 -10.21
N GLN A 62 6.77 24.03 -9.95
CA GLN A 62 7.77 22.96 -9.89
C GLN A 62 7.44 21.96 -8.78
N GLN A 63 7.17 22.44 -7.57
CA GLN A 63 6.76 21.60 -6.44
C GLN A 63 5.49 20.80 -6.73
N HIS A 64 4.48 21.43 -7.36
CA HIS A 64 3.25 20.75 -7.75
C HIS A 64 3.54 19.58 -8.70
N GLN A 65 4.41 19.77 -9.71
CA GLN A 65 4.80 18.70 -10.62
C GLN A 65 5.54 17.57 -9.91
N GLU A 66 6.46 17.89 -9.00
CA GLU A 66 7.16 16.89 -8.17
C GLU A 66 6.19 16.07 -7.32
N PHE A 67 5.23 16.73 -6.66
CA PHE A 67 4.20 16.04 -5.87
C PHE A 67 3.29 15.17 -6.73
N CYS A 68 2.95 15.59 -7.95
CA CYS A 68 2.21 14.73 -8.89
C CYS A 68 2.98 13.45 -9.20
N THR A 69 4.28 13.53 -9.50
CA THR A 69 5.11 12.35 -9.75
C THR A 69 5.17 11.46 -8.51
N GLN A 70 5.41 12.03 -7.32
CA GLN A 70 5.43 11.27 -6.07
C GLN A 70 4.09 10.55 -5.80
N LEU A 71 2.96 11.20 -6.08
CA LEU A 71 1.64 10.57 -5.93
C LEU A 71 1.45 9.39 -6.88
N VAL A 72 1.92 9.48 -8.12
CA VAL A 72 1.86 8.36 -9.06
C VAL A 72 2.63 7.16 -8.51
N ASP A 73 3.86 7.37 -8.03
CA ASP A 73 4.70 6.30 -7.49
C ASP A 73 4.07 5.67 -6.23
N LEU A 74 3.53 6.50 -5.33
CA LEU A 74 2.87 6.04 -4.12
C LEU A 74 1.58 5.25 -4.42
N CYS A 75 0.77 5.72 -5.37
CA CYS A 75 -0.43 4.99 -5.82
C CYS A 75 -0.06 3.63 -6.42
N GLN A 76 0.98 3.57 -7.28
CA GLN A 76 1.46 2.30 -7.83
C GLN A 76 1.96 1.34 -6.75
N LYS A 77 2.69 1.86 -5.75
CA LYS A 77 3.13 1.08 -4.59
C LYS A 77 1.94 0.56 -3.78
N GLN A 78 0.91 1.38 -3.56
CA GLN A 78 -0.30 0.97 -2.85
C GLN A 78 -1.05 -0.11 -3.62
N ASP A 79 -1.20 0.03 -4.94
CA ASP A 79 -1.83 -0.97 -5.81
C ASP A 79 -1.09 -2.31 -5.77
N TYR A 80 0.25 -2.28 -5.80
CA TYR A 80 1.06 -3.48 -5.68
C TYR A 80 0.81 -4.20 -4.34
N ARG A 81 0.83 -3.46 -3.23
CA ARG A 81 0.57 -4.04 -1.90
C ARG A 81 -0.84 -4.56 -1.75
N ASN A 82 -1.84 -3.89 -2.33
CA ASN A 82 -3.22 -4.37 -2.35
C ASN A 82 -3.36 -5.69 -3.12
N ARG A 83 -2.64 -5.87 -4.24
CA ARG A 83 -2.61 -7.15 -4.97
C ARG A 83 -1.95 -8.25 -4.15
N GLU A 84 -0.82 -7.96 -3.53
CA GLU A 84 -0.12 -8.88 -2.62
C GLU A 84 -1.02 -9.32 -1.47
N MET A 85 -1.74 -8.39 -0.85
CA MET A 85 -2.74 -8.66 0.20
C MET A 85 -3.83 -9.64 -0.28
N GLN A 86 -4.36 -9.42 -1.48
CA GLN A 86 -5.38 -10.32 -2.05
C GLN A 86 -4.82 -11.73 -2.32
N ASP A 87 -3.58 -11.83 -2.76
CA ASP A 87 -2.91 -13.13 -2.96
C ASP A 87 -2.69 -13.87 -1.64
N LEU A 88 -2.23 -13.16 -0.60
CA LEU A 88 -2.05 -13.71 0.74
C LEU A 88 -3.39 -14.19 1.33
N LYS A 89 -4.45 -13.38 1.27
CA LYS A 89 -5.80 -13.76 1.75
C LYS A 89 -6.37 -14.97 1.00
N ARG A 90 -6.13 -15.07 -0.32
CA ARG A 90 -6.49 -16.27 -1.10
C ARG A 90 -5.72 -17.50 -0.64
N ARG A 91 -4.42 -17.36 -0.37
CA ARG A 91 -3.57 -18.45 0.09
C ARG A 91 -3.94 -18.92 1.49
N GLU A 92 -4.22 -18.00 2.42
CA GLU A 92 -4.72 -18.28 3.76
C GLU A 92 -6.06 -19.05 3.69
N THR A 93 -7.00 -18.59 2.87
CA THR A 93 -8.30 -19.27 2.67
C THR A 93 -8.10 -20.71 2.18
N ARG A 94 -7.20 -20.92 1.22
CA ARG A 94 -6.88 -22.25 0.68
C ARG A 94 -6.28 -23.15 1.75
N LEU A 95 -5.30 -22.67 2.51
CA LEU A 95 -4.64 -23.45 3.56
C LEU A 95 -5.58 -23.74 4.73
N SER A 96 -6.46 -22.81 5.09
CA SER A 96 -7.47 -23.02 6.12
C SER A 96 -8.42 -24.16 5.76
N ARG A 97 -8.86 -24.23 4.49
CA ARG A 97 -9.66 -25.37 4.00
C ARG A 97 -8.89 -26.69 4.05
N GLN A 98 -7.62 -26.67 3.65
CA GLN A 98 -6.76 -27.86 3.73
C GLN A 98 -6.59 -28.34 5.18
N TRP A 99 -6.37 -27.42 6.11
CA TRP A 99 -6.24 -27.70 7.55
C TRP A 99 -7.51 -28.33 8.12
N GLN A 100 -8.70 -27.81 7.74
CA GLN A 100 -10.00 -28.36 8.16
C GLN A 100 -10.24 -29.77 7.62
N SER A 101 -9.78 -30.04 6.40
CA SER A 101 -9.91 -31.36 5.75
C SER A 101 -8.82 -32.37 6.14
N ALA A 102 -7.76 -31.92 6.82
CA ALA A 102 -6.68 -32.78 7.27
C ALA A 102 -7.11 -33.55 8.52
N ASN A 103 -7.15 -34.89 8.39
CA ASN A 103 -7.33 -35.82 9.50
C ASN A 103 -6.17 -35.72 10.49
#